data_AF-A0A6N6NR00-F1
#
_entry.id   AF-A0A6N6NR00-F1
#
_cell.length_a   1.000
_cell.length_b   1.000
_cell.length_c   1.000
_cell.angle_alpha   90.00
_cell.angle_beta   90.00
_cell.angle_gamma   90.00
#
_symmetry.space_group_name_H-M   'P 1'
#
loop_
_entity.id
_entity.type
_entity.pdbx_description
1 polymer ?
#
loop_
_entity_poly.entity_id
_entity_poly.type
_entity_poly.pdbx_seq_one_letter_code
_entity_poly.pdbx_strand_id
1 'polypeptide(L)'
;MPQKRQGFTTMVDLAEFEKTTWTFLVNIKMTWQYDGMAYLFREAGIPLYGIDRGTTKMNHPIAAMAIPMSKDKNYGVDIYVPADRKKKAASLIEDEEKLARAAELEAEVGGEAHARFNEEATEKKASYLEMKKERRRAKRGLVFTKLRSLGGSAS
;
A
#
# COMPACT_ATOMS: atom_id res chain seq x y z
N MET A 1 5.79 -16.12 8.70
CA MET A 1 4.48 -15.52 9.03
C MET A 1 4.24 -14.38 8.06
N PRO A 2 3.07 -14.25 7.42
CA PRO A 2 2.86 -13.13 6.49
C PRO A 2 2.93 -11.86 7.33
N GLN A 3 3.92 -11.01 7.06
CA GLN A 3 4.04 -9.71 7.71
C GLN A 3 2.69 -9.02 7.58
N LYS A 4 2.03 -8.82 8.73
CA LYS A 4 0.86 -7.95 8.83
C LYS A 4 1.24 -6.64 8.14
N ARG A 5 0.34 -6.07 7.34
CA ARG A 5 0.52 -4.75 6.72
C ARG A 5 0.97 -3.75 7.80
N GLN A 6 2.28 -3.50 7.88
CA GLN A 6 2.89 -2.43 8.65
C GLN A 6 3.33 -1.34 7.68
N GLY A 7 2.42 -0.98 6.78
CA GLY A 7 2.68 -0.08 5.68
C GLY A 7 1.38 0.43 5.07
N PHE A 8 1.48 1.45 4.25
CA PHE A 8 0.36 2.14 3.62
C PHE A 8 0.45 2.00 2.10
N THR A 9 -0.67 2.15 1.39
CA THR A 9 -0.68 2.05 -0.08
C THR A 9 -1.72 2.99 -0.67
N THR A 10 -1.48 3.45 -1.90
CA THR A 10 -2.46 4.18 -2.72
C THR A 10 -3.31 3.27 -3.61
N MET A 11 -3.18 1.94 -3.47
CA MET A 11 -4.05 0.97 -4.14
C MET A 11 -5.29 0.69 -3.28
N VAL A 12 -6.45 1.01 -3.85
CA VAL A 12 -7.76 0.89 -3.19
C VAL A 12 -8.22 -0.58 -3.08
N ASP A 13 -7.94 -1.40 -4.11
CA ASP A 13 -8.35 -2.80 -4.17
C ASP A 13 -7.36 -3.72 -3.43
N LEU A 14 -7.82 -4.35 -2.36
CA LEU A 14 -7.04 -5.25 -1.54
C LEU A 14 -6.69 -6.58 -2.24
N ALA A 15 -7.58 -7.08 -3.11
CA ALA A 15 -7.34 -8.30 -3.87
C ALA A 15 -6.33 -8.06 -5.00
N GLU A 16 -6.39 -6.89 -5.63
CA GLU A 16 -5.37 -6.46 -6.60
C GLU A 16 -4.02 -6.30 -5.91
N PHE A 17 -3.98 -5.69 -4.73
CA PHE A 17 -2.76 -5.54 -3.94
C PHE A 17 -2.10 -6.89 -3.64
N GLU A 18 -2.87 -7.90 -3.25
CA GLU A 18 -2.37 -9.24 -2.93
C GLU A 18 -1.80 -9.98 -4.16
N LYS A 19 -2.30 -9.68 -5.37
CA LYS A 19 -1.84 -10.27 -6.63
C LYS A 19 -0.68 -9.49 -7.26
N THR A 20 -0.51 -8.23 -6.89
CA THR A 20 0.51 -7.35 -7.45
C THR A 20 1.90 -7.77 -6.99
N THR A 21 2.82 -7.89 -7.95
CA THR A 21 4.24 -8.10 -7.63
C THR A 21 4.88 -6.75 -7.35
N TRP A 22 5.14 -6.46 -6.08
CA TRP A 22 5.77 -5.23 -5.63
C TRP A 22 7.29 -5.32 -5.72
N THR A 23 7.93 -4.25 -6.18
CA THR A 23 9.39 -4.13 -6.21
C THR A 23 9.85 -2.86 -5.53
N PHE A 24 10.97 -2.94 -4.83
CA PHE A 24 11.58 -1.78 -4.19
C PHE A 24 11.98 -0.75 -5.24
N LEU A 25 11.61 0.51 -4.97
CA LEU A 25 11.98 1.66 -5.78
C LEU A 25 13.09 2.47 -5.09
N VAL A 26 12.78 3.03 -3.92
CA VAL A 26 13.67 3.96 -3.21
C VAL A 26 13.31 4.01 -1.72
N ASN A 27 14.29 4.35 -0.88
CA ASN A 27 14.07 4.71 0.52
C ASN A 27 14.08 6.24 0.63
N ILE A 28 12.98 6.81 1.13
CA ILE A 28 12.84 8.26 1.32
C ILE A 28 12.91 8.63 2.79
N LYS A 29 13.41 9.83 3.08
CA LYS A 29 13.68 10.29 4.45
C LYS A 29 12.93 11.56 4.83
N MET A 30 12.36 12.24 3.85
CA MET A 30 11.70 13.54 4.02
C MET A 30 10.26 13.49 3.52
N THR A 31 9.36 14.23 4.17
CA THR A 31 7.94 14.31 3.79
C THR A 31 7.71 14.86 2.41
N TRP A 32 8.41 15.94 2.03
CA TRP A 32 8.26 16.50 0.69
C TRP A 32 8.58 15.50 -0.44
N GLN A 33 9.50 14.55 -0.21
CA GLN A 33 9.80 13.49 -1.19
C GLN A 33 8.60 12.58 -1.37
N TYR A 34 7.93 12.22 -0.27
CA TYR A 34 6.70 11.44 -0.32
C TYR A 34 5.61 12.20 -1.05
N ASP A 35 5.39 13.46 -0.69
CA ASP A 35 4.33 14.31 -1.26
C ASP A 35 4.51 14.47 -2.77
N GLY A 36 5.73 14.78 -3.22
CA GLY A 36 6.05 14.87 -4.65
C GLY A 36 5.86 13.54 -5.39
N MET A 37 6.24 12.42 -4.77
CA MET A 37 6.02 11.09 -5.34
C MET A 37 4.51 10.76 -5.42
N ALA A 38 3.74 11.07 -4.37
CA ALA A 38 2.31 10.84 -4.32
C ALA A 38 1.59 11.59 -5.45
N TYR A 39 1.93 12.85 -5.66
CA TYR A 39 1.41 13.66 -6.76
C TYR A 39 1.75 13.05 -8.12
N LEU A 40 3.05 12.87 -8.41
CA LEU A 40 3.51 12.41 -9.73
C LEU A 40 3.00 11.00 -10.07
N PHE A 41 2.91 10.13 -9.07
CA PHE A 41 2.45 8.77 -9.28
C PHE A 41 0.94 8.71 -9.45
N ARG A 42 0.17 9.55 -8.74
CA ARG A 42 -1.28 9.68 -8.95
C ARG A 42 -1.58 10.14 -10.38
N GLU A 43 -0.90 11.18 -10.86
CA GLU A 43 -1.00 11.66 -12.24
C GLU A 43 -0.61 10.57 -13.26
N ALA A 44 0.39 9.76 -12.93
CA ALA A 44 0.86 8.69 -13.81
C ALA A 44 0.06 7.38 -13.71
N GLY A 45 -0.93 7.30 -12.82
CA GLY A 45 -1.70 6.08 -12.51
C GLY A 45 -0.86 4.95 -11.90
N ILE A 46 0.19 5.29 -11.15
CA ILE A 46 1.10 4.34 -10.52
C ILE A 46 0.74 4.21 -9.04
N PRO A 47 0.30 3.04 -8.58
CA PRO A 47 0.10 2.82 -7.15
C PRO A 47 1.45 2.68 -6.45
N LEU A 48 1.52 3.15 -5.21
CA LEU A 48 2.68 3.01 -4.34
C LEU A 48 2.32 2.23 -3.08
N TYR A 49 3.31 1.55 -2.51
CA TYR A 49 3.23 0.85 -1.24
C TYR A 49 4.45 1.26 -0.40
N GLY A 50 4.22 1.84 0.76
CA GLY A 50 5.28 2.28 1.67
C GLY A 50 5.38 1.39 2.90
N ILE A 51 6.60 1.01 3.27
CA ILE A 51 6.92 0.33 4.53
C ILE A 51 7.75 1.28 5.39
N ASP A 52 7.23 1.60 6.57
CA ASP A 52 7.90 2.46 7.53
C ASP A 52 9.09 1.73 8.19
N ARG A 53 10.26 2.39 8.24
CA ARG A 53 11.50 1.92 8.88
C ARG A 53 11.88 2.73 10.12
N GLY A 54 11.05 3.68 10.52
CA GLY A 54 11.29 4.62 11.59
C GLY A 54 11.96 5.91 11.12
N THR A 55 12.18 6.86 12.04
CA THR A 55 12.83 8.15 11.74
C THR A 55 13.94 8.49 12.70
N THR A 56 14.81 9.42 12.30
CA THR A 56 15.77 10.10 13.17
C THR A 56 15.40 11.57 13.44
N LYS A 57 14.31 12.09 12.84
CA LYS A 57 13.86 13.49 12.89
C LYS A 57 12.32 13.61 13.00
N MET A 58 11.82 14.80 13.35
CA MET A 58 10.37 15.10 13.45
C MET A 58 9.63 15.14 12.09
N ASN A 59 10.34 15.31 10.97
CA ASN A 59 9.74 15.43 9.63
C ASN A 59 9.59 14.06 8.94
N HIS A 60 8.87 13.12 9.58
CA HIS A 60 8.62 11.79 9.01
C HIS A 60 7.70 11.90 7.78
N PRO A 61 7.94 11.17 6.68
CA PRO A 61 7.11 11.23 5.48
C PRO A 61 5.65 10.76 5.63
N ILE A 62 5.32 10.20 6.78
CA ILE A 62 3.97 9.78 7.14
C ILE A 62 3.70 10.46 8.47
N ALA A 63 3.08 11.63 8.43
CA ALA A 63 2.72 12.37 9.62
C ALA A 63 1.50 11.71 10.28
N ALA A 64 1.72 10.61 11.01
CA ALA A 64 0.74 10.06 11.92
C ALA A 64 1.44 9.29 13.05
N MET A 65 1.38 9.86 14.25
CA MET A 65 1.55 9.21 15.55
C MET A 65 2.88 8.48 15.84
N ALA A 66 3.69 9.06 16.72
CA ALA A 66 4.63 8.36 17.60
C ALA A 66 5.47 7.24 16.96
N ILE A 67 6.06 7.51 15.80
CA ILE A 67 6.99 6.58 15.17
C ILE A 67 8.28 6.56 16.02
N PRO A 68 8.72 5.39 16.51
CA PRO A 68 9.88 5.31 17.37
C PRO A 68 11.13 5.81 16.65
N MET A 69 11.97 6.57 17.37
CA MET A 69 13.26 6.99 16.85
C MET A 69 14.12 5.77 16.56
N SER A 70 14.51 5.60 15.30
CA SER A 70 15.37 4.51 14.86
C SER A 70 16.83 4.92 15.03
N LYS A 71 17.66 4.01 15.56
CA LYS A 71 19.12 4.15 15.58
C LYS A 71 19.79 3.59 14.32
N ASP A 72 18.99 3.03 13.41
CA ASP A 72 19.47 2.46 12.15
C ASP A 72 19.78 3.59 11.14
N LYS A 73 20.86 3.42 10.37
CA LYS A 73 21.21 4.30 9.26
C LYS A 73 20.19 4.22 8.11
N ASN A 74 19.45 3.11 8.04
CA ASN A 74 18.42 2.86 7.03
C ASN A 74 16.99 3.22 7.50
N TYR A 75 16.87 4.29 8.29
CA TYR A 75 15.58 4.90 8.67
C TYR A 75 14.91 5.56 7.45
N GLY A 76 13.60 5.76 7.53
CA GLY A 76 12.78 6.40 6.50
C GLY A 76 11.60 5.53 6.11
N VAL A 77 11.16 5.64 4.86
CA VAL A 77 10.09 4.84 4.28
C VAL A 77 10.62 4.16 3.03
N ASP A 78 10.55 2.83 3.00
CA ASP A 78 10.82 2.07 1.79
C ASP A 78 9.60 2.15 0.88
N ILE A 79 9.76 2.72 -0.30
CA ILE A 79 8.71 2.83 -1.31
C ILE A 79 8.83 1.69 -2.31
N TYR A 80 7.71 1.03 -2.56
CA TYR A 80 7.53 -0.03 -3.52
C TYR A 80 6.49 0.39 -4.56
N VAL A 81 6.67 -0.10 -5.78
CA VAL A 81 5.74 0.08 -6.91
C VAL A 81 5.52 -1.27 -7.61
N PRO A 82 4.49 -1.41 -8.46
CA PRO A 82 4.35 -2.58 -9.32
C PRO A 82 5.60 -2.81 -10.18
N ALA A 83 6.06 -4.06 -10.26
CA ALA A 83 7.30 -4.41 -10.94
C ALA A 83 7.34 -3.98 -12.41
N ASP A 84 6.21 -4.07 -13.10
CA ASP A 84 6.00 -3.63 -14.48
C ASP A 84 6.08 -2.09 -14.66
N ARG A 85 5.85 -1.32 -13.59
CA ARG A 85 5.88 0.14 -13.59
C ARG A 85 7.19 0.73 -13.06
N LYS A 86 8.12 -0.09 -12.56
CA LYS A 86 9.37 0.37 -11.92
C LYS A 86 10.16 1.37 -12.76
N LYS A 87 10.37 1.08 -14.06
CA LYS A 87 11.16 1.96 -14.94
C LYS A 87 10.53 3.33 -15.08
N LYS A 88 9.21 3.39 -15.30
CA LYS A 88 8.46 4.65 -15.40
C LYS A 88 8.47 5.41 -14.07
N ALA A 89 8.28 4.71 -12.95
CA ALA A 89 8.33 5.31 -11.63
C ALA A 89 9.71 5.93 -11.34
N ALA A 90 10.78 5.22 -11.66
CA ALA A 90 12.16 5.71 -11.49
C ALA A 90 12.42 6.98 -12.33
N SER A 91 12.00 6.99 -13.61
CA SER A 91 12.17 8.18 -14.46
C SER A 91 11.40 9.40 -14.00
N LEU A 92 10.29 9.22 -13.26
CA LEU A 92 9.49 10.34 -12.76
C LEU A 92 10.15 11.04 -11.56
N ILE A 93 10.99 10.32 -10.80
CA ILE A 93 11.61 10.82 -9.55
C ILE A 93 13.09 11.14 -9.71
N GLU A 94 13.64 11.03 -10.93
CA GLU A 94 15.05 11.31 -11.22
C GLU A 94 15.37 12.81 -11.13
N ASP A 95 14.40 13.66 -11.47
CA ASP A 95 14.51 15.11 -11.39
C ASP A 95 14.01 15.62 -10.02
N GLU A 96 14.96 16.01 -9.17
CA GLU A 96 14.69 16.49 -7.81
C GLU A 96 13.92 17.82 -7.79
N GLU A 97 14.17 18.74 -8.73
CA GLU A 97 13.44 20.00 -8.80
C GLU A 97 11.98 19.77 -9.19
N LYS A 98 11.75 18.87 -10.15
CA LYS A 98 10.39 18.45 -10.51
C LYS A 98 9.69 17.78 -9.34
N LEU A 99 10.39 16.95 -8.56
CA LEU A 99 9.84 16.31 -7.38
C LEU A 99 9.47 17.33 -6.29
N ALA A 100 10.31 18.33 -6.05
CA ALA A 100 10.05 19.41 -5.10
C ALA A 100 8.84 20.25 -5.51
N ARG A 101 8.74 20.65 -6.79
CA ARG A 101 7.54 21.35 -7.31
C ARG A 101 6.27 20.53 -7.17
N ALA A 102 6.35 19.22 -7.42
CA ALA A 102 5.20 18.33 -7.24
C ALA A 102 4.77 18.22 -5.76
N ALA A 103 5.71 18.31 -4.82
CA ALA A 103 5.42 18.32 -3.39
C ALA A 103 4.65 19.58 -2.97
N GLU A 104 5.00 20.74 -3.53
CA GLU A 104 4.26 21.98 -3.30
C GLU A 104 2.82 21.89 -3.82
N LEU A 105 2.62 21.31 -5.02
CA LEU A 105 1.29 21.06 -5.56
C LEU A 105 0.48 20.07 -4.71
N GLU A 106 1.13 19.04 -4.16
CA GLU A 106 0.47 18.09 -3.25
C GLU A 106 -0.03 18.77 -1.98
N ALA A 107 0.67 19.79 -1.47
CA ALA A 107 0.19 20.54 -0.30
C ALA A 107 -1.14 21.27 -0.58
N GLU A 108 -1.41 21.64 -1.82
CA GLU A 108 -2.66 22.29 -2.24
C GLU A 108 -3.79 21.30 -2.51
N VAL A 109 -3.50 20.21 -3.25
CA VAL A 109 -4.54 19.29 -3.75
C VAL A 109 -4.64 17.96 -2.99
N GLY A 110 -3.64 17.64 -2.18
CA GLY A 110 -3.50 16.35 -1.51
C GLY A 110 -4.66 16.06 -0.56
N GLY A 111 -5.21 17.08 0.11
CA GLY A 111 -6.35 16.92 1.02
C GLY A 111 -7.58 16.32 0.33
N GLU A 112 -7.96 16.84 -0.84
CA GLU A 112 -9.09 16.31 -1.62
C GLU A 112 -8.79 14.92 -2.18
N ALA A 113 -7.56 14.71 -2.68
CA ALA A 113 -7.14 13.42 -3.21
C ALA A 113 -7.17 12.32 -2.12
N HIS A 114 -6.71 12.64 -0.91
CA HIS A 114 -6.76 11.72 0.24
C HIS A 114 -8.20 11.43 0.68
N ALA A 115 -9.08 12.44 0.69
CA ALA A 115 -10.48 12.24 1.03
C ALA A 115 -11.17 11.27 0.05
N ARG A 116 -11.02 11.50 -1.26
CA ARG A 116 -11.56 10.61 -2.31
C ARG A 116 -11.00 9.19 -2.20
N PHE A 117 -9.69 9.06 -2.00
CA PHE A 117 -9.06 7.75 -1.79
C PHE A 117 -9.66 7.01 -0.59
N ASN A 118 -9.87 7.69 0.53
CA ASN A 118 -10.42 7.06 1.74
C ASN A 118 -11.88 6.61 1.56
N GLU A 119 -12.68 7.40 0.84
CA GLU A 119 -14.05 7.04 0.47
C GLU A 119 -14.07 5.76 -0.38
N GLU A 120 -13.35 5.76 -1.50
CA GLU A 120 -13.24 4.60 -2.40
C GLU A 120 -12.67 3.36 -1.68
N ALA A 121 -11.67 3.54 -0.82
CA ALA A 121 -11.03 2.46 -0.07
C ALA A 121 -11.98 1.83 0.94
N THR A 122 -12.85 2.63 1.55
CA THR A 122 -13.85 2.15 2.50
C THR A 122 -14.90 1.29 1.78
N GLU A 123 -15.37 1.73 0.62
CA GLU A 123 -16.33 0.98 -0.21
C GLU A 123 -15.75 -0.35 -0.68
N LYS A 124 -14.55 -0.35 -1.26
CA LYS A 124 -13.90 -1.59 -1.75
C LYS A 124 -13.50 -2.53 -0.61
N LYS A 125 -13.21 -2.01 0.58
CA LYS A 125 -12.93 -2.85 1.75
C LYS A 125 -14.17 -3.64 2.18
N ALA A 126 -15.36 -3.03 2.15
CA ALA A 126 -16.60 -3.71 2.49
C ALA A 126 -16.89 -4.88 1.54
N SER A 127 -16.77 -4.65 0.23
CA SER A 127 -16.95 -5.71 -0.78
C SER A 127 -15.91 -6.83 -0.67
N TYR A 128 -14.64 -6.48 -0.43
CA TYR A 128 -13.57 -7.45 -0.20
C TYR A 128 -13.83 -8.34 1.03
N LEU A 129 -14.35 -7.77 2.13
CA LEU A 129 -14.66 -8.53 3.34
C LEU A 129 -15.81 -9.52 3.10
N GLU A 130 -16.84 -9.15 2.36
CA GLU A 130 -17.92 -10.07 1.98
C GLU A 130 -17.40 -11.20 1.09
N MET A 131 -16.62 -10.90 0.06
CA MET A 131 -15.98 -11.92 -0.79
C MET A 131 -15.13 -12.91 0.04
N LYS A 132 -14.41 -12.41 1.06
CA LYS A 132 -13.60 -13.25 1.95
C LYS A 132 -14.47 -14.13 2.86
N LYS A 133 -15.61 -13.62 3.34
CA LYS A 133 -16.60 -14.41 4.10
C LYS A 133 -17.19 -15.52 3.23
N GLU A 134 -17.58 -15.21 1.99
CA GLU A 134 -18.10 -16.20 1.03
C GLU A 134 -17.08 -17.29 0.73
N ARG A 135 -15.82 -16.93 0.42
CA ARG A 135 -14.74 -17.91 0.21
C ARG A 135 -14.55 -18.83 1.41
N ARG A 136 -14.63 -18.30 2.64
CA ARG A 136 -14.55 -19.10 3.88
C ARG A 136 -15.75 -20.04 4.03
N ARG A 137 -16.97 -19.58 3.72
CA ARG A 137 -18.18 -20.40 3.74
C ARG A 137 -18.11 -21.53 2.70
N ALA A 138 -17.71 -21.22 1.47
CA ALA A 138 -17.54 -22.19 0.39
C ALA A 138 -16.48 -23.26 0.75
N LYS A 139 -15.34 -22.83 1.31
CA LYS A 139 -14.28 -23.76 1.76
C LYS A 139 -14.74 -24.65 2.90
N ARG A 140 -15.51 -24.12 3.87
CA ARG A 140 -16.15 -24.92 4.93
C ARG A 140 -17.17 -25.90 4.36
N GLY A 141 -18.01 -25.46 3.42
CA GLY A 141 -18.96 -26.31 2.71
C GLY A 141 -18.27 -27.48 2.01
N LEU A 142 -17.20 -27.23 1.26
CA LEU A 142 -16.40 -28.27 0.60
C LEU A 142 -15.78 -29.27 1.60
N VAL A 143 -15.25 -28.78 2.72
CA VAL A 143 -14.72 -29.66 3.79
C VAL A 143 -15.83 -30.51 4.41
N PHE A 144 -17.00 -29.93 4.69
CA PHE A 144 -18.15 -30.66 5.21
C PHE A 144 -18.66 -31.72 4.23
N THR A 145 -18.77 -31.40 2.93
CA THR A 145 -19.16 -32.35 1.89
C THR A 145 -18.16 -33.50 1.77
N LYS A 146 -16.85 -33.19 1.81
CA LYS A 146 -15.78 -34.19 1.78
C LYS A 146 -15.76 -35.10 3.01
N LEU A 147 -16.03 -34.56 4.20
CA LEU A 147 -16.15 -35.35 5.43
C LEU A 147 -17.40 -36.25 5.39
N ARG A 148 -18.52 -35.74 4.87
CA ARG A 148 -19.75 -36.52 4.72
C ARG A 148 -19.61 -37.67 3.71
N SER A 149 -18.87 -37.47 2.61
CA SER A 149 -18.59 -38.56 1.66
C SER A 149 -17.65 -39.63 2.23
N LEU A 150 -16.76 -39.27 3.16
CA LEU A 150 -15.84 -40.22 3.82
C LEU A 150 -16.50 -40.97 4.99
N GLY A 151 -17.47 -40.35 5.68
CA GLY A 151 -18.21 -40.98 6.77
C GLY A 151 -19.40 -41.84 6.33
N GLY A 152 -19.78 -41.81 5.04
CA GLY A 152 -20.86 -42.63 4.48
C GLY A 152 -20.45 -44.02 4.01
N SER A 153 -19.19 -44.44 4.25
CA SER A 153 -18.66 -45.76 3.86
C SER A 153 -18.40 -46.66 5.08
N ALA A 154 -19.34 -46.67 6.03
CA ALA A 154 -19.42 -47.67 7.08
C ALA A 154 -20.85 -48.22 7.08
N SER A 155 -21.11 -49.16 6.19
CA SER A 155 -22.26 -50.07 6.20
C SER A 155 -21.73 -51.49 6.32
#